data_AF-A0A7X5E4R3-F1
#
_entry.id   AF-A0A7X5E4R3-F1
#
_cell.length_a   1.000
_cell.length_b   1.000
_cell.length_c   1.000
_cell.angle_alpha   90.00
_cell.angle_beta   90.00
_cell.angle_gamma   90.00
#
_symmetry.space_group_name_H-M   'P 1'
#
loop_
_entity.id
_entity.type
_entity.pdbx_description
1 polymer ?
#
loop_
_entity_poly.entity_id
_entity_poly.type
_entity_poly.pdbx_seq_one_letter_code
_entity_poly.pdbx_strand_id
1 'polypeptide(L)'
;MRKYENVDIIASLGAVMELNTEHYKSDFRYDMEMFMEAARHPTEENTHLLWLSRRCGTECFRERDVYLKESQASHTWAFHATTGDSILPYAVEITGLRDGKVMGNLYELDYRQHAAKLGQQALPIQEVSLKFEDGTETRCSYEQYNHGVYGMVAEHGKVVSRHYEPESEDALRGLLTAARQGRQKNRAATFKIKISRKPSIRKQLAEAKSAAAPKKAPAKTKNQELEVG
;
A
#
# COMPACT_ATOMS: atom_id res chain seq x y z
N MET A 1 -3.12 3.24 -18.67
CA MET A 1 -2.41 2.48 -17.61
C MET A 1 -1.90 1.17 -18.19
N ARG A 2 -0.89 0.55 -17.59
CA ARG A 2 -0.32 -0.74 -18.03
C ARG A 2 -0.86 -1.92 -17.22
N LYS A 3 -0.77 -3.10 -17.80
CA LYS A 3 -0.88 -4.38 -17.08
C LYS A 3 0.36 -5.23 -17.31
N TYR A 4 0.68 -6.05 -16.33
CA TYR A 4 1.84 -6.93 -16.31
C TYR A 4 1.35 -8.31 -15.88
N GLU A 5 1.45 -9.28 -16.77
CA GLU A 5 0.83 -10.60 -16.57
C GLU A 5 1.89 -11.65 -16.23
N ASN A 6 1.52 -12.61 -15.38
CA ASN A 6 2.37 -13.73 -14.98
C ASN A 6 3.75 -13.29 -14.47
N VAL A 7 3.75 -12.33 -13.54
CA VAL A 7 4.96 -11.80 -12.88
C VAL A 7 5.13 -12.40 -11.48
N ASP A 8 6.37 -12.41 -10.99
CA ASP A 8 6.68 -12.69 -9.58
C ASP A 8 6.27 -11.46 -8.75
N ILE A 9 5.17 -11.56 -8.02
CA ILE A 9 4.52 -10.44 -7.35
C ILE A 9 5.39 -9.85 -6.25
N ILE A 10 6.01 -10.72 -5.44
CA ILE A 10 6.87 -10.28 -4.34
C ILE A 10 8.11 -9.59 -4.90
N ALA A 11 8.76 -10.17 -5.92
CA ALA A 11 9.93 -9.54 -6.54
C ALA A 11 9.57 -8.22 -7.23
N SER A 12 8.46 -8.19 -7.98
CA SER A 12 8.00 -7.00 -8.70
C SER A 12 7.63 -5.84 -7.78
N LEU A 13 6.75 -6.07 -6.80
CA LEU A 13 6.32 -5.02 -5.87
C LEU A 13 7.41 -4.67 -4.85
N GLY A 14 8.26 -5.63 -4.47
CA GLY A 14 9.43 -5.37 -3.64
C GLY A 14 10.41 -4.41 -4.31
N ALA A 15 10.64 -4.57 -5.62
CA ALA A 15 11.46 -3.63 -6.37
C ALA A 15 10.80 -2.24 -6.50
N VAL A 16 9.47 -2.15 -6.55
CA VAL A 16 8.76 -0.86 -6.50
C VAL A 16 8.95 -0.19 -5.16
N MET A 17 8.76 -0.95 -4.07
CA MET A 17 8.98 -0.50 -2.70
C MET A 17 10.41 0.01 -2.50
N GLU A 18 11.43 -0.74 -2.94
CA GLU A 18 12.84 -0.33 -2.80
C GLU A 18 13.13 1.04 -3.44
N LEU A 19 12.41 1.36 -4.51
CA LEU A 19 12.59 2.57 -5.28
C LEU A 19 11.75 3.75 -4.79
N ASN A 20 10.53 3.53 -4.32
CA ASN A 20 9.59 4.60 -3.95
C ASN A 20 9.43 4.81 -2.45
N THR A 21 9.78 3.81 -1.63
CA THR A 21 9.65 3.85 -0.17
C THR A 21 10.99 4.18 0.50
N GLU A 22 11.02 5.27 1.28
CA GLU A 22 12.22 5.73 2.00
C GLU A 22 12.19 5.32 3.47
N HIS A 23 11.00 5.30 4.08
CA HIS A 23 10.77 4.95 5.48
C HIS A 23 9.82 3.76 5.58
N TYR A 24 9.93 2.99 6.67
CA TYR A 24 9.05 1.84 6.96
C TYR A 24 9.00 0.78 5.85
N LYS A 25 10.14 0.50 5.20
CA LYS A 25 10.25 -0.62 4.24
C LYS A 25 9.86 -1.98 4.84
N SER A 26 9.96 -2.11 6.15
CA SER A 26 9.50 -3.27 6.91
C SER A 26 8.02 -3.57 6.75
N ASP A 27 7.20 -2.59 6.39
CA ASP A 27 5.75 -2.77 6.19
C ASP A 27 5.47 -3.76 5.06
N PHE A 28 6.35 -3.83 4.05
CA PHE A 28 6.25 -4.77 2.95
C PHE A 28 6.24 -6.24 3.39
N ARG A 29 6.74 -6.55 4.60
CA ARG A 29 6.63 -7.90 5.17
C ARG A 29 5.18 -8.33 5.34
N TYR A 30 4.31 -7.45 5.81
CA TYR A 30 2.88 -7.77 5.97
C TYR A 30 2.19 -7.97 4.61
N ASP A 31 2.57 -7.16 3.61
CA ASP A 31 2.08 -7.33 2.24
C ASP A 31 2.48 -8.71 1.67
N MET A 32 3.74 -9.12 1.88
CA MET A 32 4.23 -10.44 1.46
C MET A 32 3.48 -11.59 2.14
N GLU A 33 3.13 -11.45 3.42
CA GLU A 33 2.32 -12.43 4.15
C GLU A 33 0.93 -12.56 3.51
N MET A 34 0.29 -11.44 3.16
CA MET A 34 -0.99 -11.46 2.43
C MET A 34 -0.88 -12.11 1.05
N PHE A 35 0.16 -11.80 0.27
CA PHE A 35 0.38 -12.41 -1.04
C PHE A 35 0.62 -13.92 -0.95
N MET A 36 1.43 -14.34 0.02
CA MET A 36 1.75 -15.75 0.24
C MET A 36 0.50 -16.53 0.69
N GLU A 37 -0.30 -15.95 1.58
CA GLU A 37 -1.57 -16.54 2.02
C GLU A 37 -2.53 -16.72 0.84
N ALA A 38 -2.72 -15.67 0.04
CA ALA A 38 -3.55 -15.74 -1.17
C ALA A 38 -3.05 -16.77 -2.20
N ALA A 39 -1.74 -16.99 -2.28
CA ALA A 39 -1.16 -17.98 -3.19
C ALA A 39 -1.28 -19.43 -2.69
N ARG A 40 -1.29 -19.64 -1.36
CA ARG A 40 -1.42 -20.98 -0.72
C ARG A 40 -2.86 -21.41 -0.52
N HIS A 41 -3.72 -20.46 -0.14
CA HIS A 41 -5.10 -20.68 0.24
C HIS A 41 -6.00 -19.72 -0.55
N PRO A 42 -6.07 -19.86 -1.89
CA PRO A 42 -6.78 -18.91 -2.73
C PRO A 42 -8.28 -18.93 -2.47
N THR A 43 -8.84 -17.74 -2.28
CA THR A 43 -10.27 -17.44 -2.30
C THR A 43 -10.54 -16.34 -3.31
N GLU A 44 -11.80 -16.16 -3.71
CA GLU A 44 -12.19 -15.06 -4.60
C GLU A 44 -11.81 -13.69 -4.00
N GLU A 45 -11.84 -13.57 -2.67
CA GLU A 45 -11.59 -12.32 -1.97
C GLU A 45 -10.10 -12.02 -1.76
N ASN A 46 -9.31 -13.03 -1.35
CA ASN A 46 -7.91 -12.79 -0.96
C ASN A 46 -6.95 -12.75 -2.16
N THR A 47 -7.33 -13.31 -3.30
CA THR A 47 -6.53 -13.27 -4.53
C THR A 47 -6.57 -11.91 -5.22
N HIS A 48 -7.51 -11.04 -4.85
CA HIS A 48 -7.69 -9.73 -5.44
C HIS A 48 -7.40 -8.65 -4.41
N LEU A 49 -6.30 -7.95 -4.61
CA LEU A 49 -5.76 -7.00 -3.65
C LEU A 49 -5.53 -5.63 -4.31
N LEU A 50 -5.52 -4.60 -3.48
CA LEU A 50 -5.05 -3.27 -3.83
C LEU A 50 -3.82 -2.96 -2.99
N TRP A 51 -2.73 -2.61 -3.66
CA TRP A 51 -1.45 -2.33 -3.03
C TRP A 51 -0.98 -0.93 -3.39
N LEU A 52 -0.33 -0.26 -2.45
CA LEU A 52 0.31 1.02 -2.68
C LEU A 52 1.71 1.05 -2.07
N SER A 53 2.63 1.71 -2.78
CA SER A 53 3.89 2.18 -2.21
C SER A 53 3.86 3.69 -2.08
N ARG A 54 4.31 4.18 -0.92
CA ARG A 54 4.48 5.61 -0.61
C ARG A 54 5.91 5.82 -0.12
N ARG A 55 6.26 7.09 0.09
CA ARG A 55 7.52 7.46 0.74
C ARG A 55 7.64 6.85 2.16
N CYS A 56 6.53 6.78 2.89
CA CYS A 56 6.43 6.24 4.23
C CYS A 56 5.64 4.93 4.23
N GLY A 57 6.30 3.82 3.91
CA GLY A 57 5.73 2.49 3.96
C GLY A 57 4.94 2.06 2.72
N THR A 58 4.47 0.82 2.80
CA THR A 58 3.58 0.17 1.84
C THR A 58 2.31 -0.28 2.57
N GLU A 59 1.21 -0.38 1.85
CA GLU A 59 -0.03 -0.94 2.41
C GLU A 59 -0.72 -1.81 1.37
N CYS A 60 -1.28 -2.92 1.83
CA CYS A 60 -2.07 -3.86 1.04
C CYS A 60 -3.45 -4.06 1.67
N PHE A 61 -4.48 -4.08 0.83
CA PHE A 61 -5.86 -4.30 1.22
C PHE A 61 -6.49 -5.36 0.34
N ARG A 62 -7.46 -6.11 0.87
CA ARG A 62 -8.37 -6.87 0.01
C ARG A 62 -9.16 -5.88 -0.82
N GLU A 63 -9.30 -6.16 -2.11
CA GLU A 63 -10.00 -5.25 -3.03
C GLU A 63 -11.43 -5.02 -2.56
N ARG A 64 -12.13 -6.08 -2.09
CA ARG A 64 -13.51 -5.96 -1.59
C ARG A 64 -13.64 -4.93 -0.46
N ASP A 65 -12.71 -4.92 0.48
CA ASP A 65 -12.81 -4.09 1.68
C ASP A 65 -12.69 -2.60 1.31
N VAL A 66 -11.92 -2.26 0.28
CA VAL A 66 -11.80 -0.88 -0.20
C VAL A 66 -13.12 -0.37 -0.83
N TYR A 67 -13.94 -1.28 -1.39
CA TYR A 67 -15.26 -0.98 -1.95
C TYR A 67 -16.39 -0.93 -0.90
N LEU A 68 -16.08 -1.21 0.37
CA LEU A 68 -17.02 -1.10 1.48
C LEU A 68 -16.82 0.25 2.18
N LYS A 69 -17.82 1.11 2.06
CA LYS A 69 -17.87 2.43 2.68
C LYS A 69 -17.73 2.30 4.19
N GLU A 70 -16.99 3.22 4.81
CA GLU A 70 -16.64 3.25 6.23
C GLU A 70 -15.66 2.15 6.69
N SER A 71 -15.28 1.21 5.83
CA SER A 71 -14.24 0.24 6.19
C SER A 71 -12.90 0.93 6.45
N GLN A 72 -12.04 0.33 7.27
CA GLN A 72 -10.70 0.85 7.51
C GLN A 72 -9.87 0.91 6.20
N ALA A 73 -10.05 -0.06 5.31
CA ALA A 73 -9.40 -0.09 4.00
C ALA A 73 -9.87 1.07 3.10
N SER A 74 -11.19 1.32 3.06
CA SER A 74 -11.77 2.39 2.25
C SER A 74 -11.33 3.78 2.74
N HIS A 75 -11.36 4.01 4.05
CA HIS A 75 -10.88 5.24 4.67
C HIS A 75 -9.40 5.49 4.38
N THR A 76 -8.56 4.48 4.57
CA THR A 76 -7.12 4.60 4.38
C THR A 76 -6.78 4.86 2.91
N TRP A 77 -7.45 4.15 1.99
CA TRP A 77 -7.30 4.35 0.55
C TRP A 77 -7.73 5.75 0.10
N ALA A 78 -8.84 6.26 0.63
CA ALA A 78 -9.31 7.61 0.32
C ALA A 78 -8.37 8.69 0.90
N PHE A 79 -7.93 8.51 2.14
CA PHE A 79 -7.07 9.47 2.84
C PHE A 79 -5.76 9.70 2.07
N HIS A 80 -5.05 8.63 1.70
CA HIS A 80 -3.77 8.77 1.00
C HIS A 80 -3.92 9.46 -0.35
N ALA A 81 -5.07 9.34 -1.03
CA ALA A 81 -5.31 10.02 -2.31
C ALA A 81 -5.38 11.55 -2.16
N THR A 82 -5.67 12.05 -0.96
CA THR A 82 -5.68 13.48 -0.62
C THR A 82 -4.29 14.01 -0.25
N THR A 83 -3.33 13.13 -0.01
CA THR A 83 -1.96 13.53 0.34
C THR A 83 -1.19 14.05 -0.89
N GLY A 84 -0.17 14.86 -0.62
CA GLY A 84 0.80 15.30 -1.64
C GLY A 84 1.85 14.26 -2.00
N ASP A 85 1.74 13.04 -1.46
CA ASP A 85 2.76 12.01 -1.60
C ASP A 85 2.81 11.44 -3.02
N SER A 86 4.01 11.02 -3.44
CA SER A 86 4.19 10.21 -4.63
C SER A 86 3.78 8.77 -4.33
N ILE A 87 2.60 8.38 -4.80
CA ILE A 87 2.02 7.06 -4.56
C ILE A 87 2.06 6.24 -5.85
N LEU A 88 2.55 5.01 -5.74
CA LEU A 88 2.53 4.02 -6.81
C LEU A 88 1.51 2.93 -6.48
N PRO A 89 0.26 3.06 -6.95
CA PRO A 89 -0.79 2.09 -6.69
C PRO A 89 -0.83 0.98 -7.75
N TYR A 90 -1.13 -0.24 -7.30
CA TYR A 90 -1.36 -1.39 -8.15
C TYR A 90 -2.60 -2.15 -7.69
N ALA A 91 -3.44 -2.57 -8.62
CA ALA A 91 -4.31 -3.71 -8.38
C ALA A 91 -3.50 -4.98 -8.64
N VAL A 92 -3.67 -5.96 -7.76
CA VAL A 92 -2.91 -7.22 -7.73
C VAL A 92 -3.91 -8.37 -7.84
N GLU A 93 -3.65 -9.28 -8.77
CA GLU A 93 -4.36 -10.54 -8.90
C GLU A 93 -3.35 -11.67 -8.69
N ILE A 94 -3.50 -12.45 -7.62
CA ILE A 94 -2.66 -13.60 -7.31
C ILE A 94 -3.19 -14.82 -8.07
N THR A 95 -2.33 -15.47 -8.86
CA THR A 95 -2.69 -16.65 -9.65
C THR A 95 -2.16 -17.96 -9.08
N GLY A 96 -1.31 -17.89 -8.05
CA GLY A 96 -0.87 -19.05 -7.27
C GLY A 96 0.64 -19.10 -7.05
N LEU A 97 1.12 -20.26 -6.59
CA LEU A 97 2.55 -20.54 -6.42
C LEU A 97 3.14 -21.27 -7.63
N ARG A 98 4.31 -20.82 -8.08
CA ARG A 98 5.13 -21.54 -9.07
C ARG A 98 6.59 -21.48 -8.65
N ASP A 99 7.23 -22.64 -8.48
CA ASP A 99 8.64 -22.75 -8.06
C ASP A 99 8.98 -21.93 -6.80
N GLY A 100 8.05 -21.92 -5.82
CA GLY A 100 8.18 -21.16 -4.58
C GLY A 100 7.93 -19.65 -4.71
N LYS A 101 7.58 -19.15 -5.90
CA LYS A 101 7.27 -17.74 -6.15
C LYS A 101 5.78 -17.50 -6.21
N VAL A 102 5.34 -16.38 -5.65
CA VAL A 102 3.96 -15.90 -5.74
C VAL A 102 3.78 -15.26 -7.12
N MET A 103 3.02 -15.92 -7.97
CA MET A 103 2.74 -15.48 -9.34
C MET A 103 1.42 -14.71 -9.39
N GLY A 104 1.33 -13.77 -10.34
CA GLY A 104 0.11 -13.00 -10.52
C GLY A 104 0.17 -11.98 -11.65
N ASN A 105 -0.86 -11.13 -11.67
CA ASN A 105 -0.98 -10.00 -12.58
C ASN A 105 -0.99 -8.69 -11.79
N LEU A 106 -0.34 -7.66 -12.34
CA LEU A 106 -0.31 -6.31 -11.79
C LEU A 106 -0.94 -5.33 -12.76
N TYR A 107 -1.75 -4.41 -12.24
CA TYR A 107 -2.39 -3.37 -13.03
C TYR A 107 -2.08 -2.02 -12.40
N GLU A 108 -1.47 -1.12 -13.16
CA GLU A 108 -1.29 0.26 -12.72
C GLU A 108 -2.66 0.93 -12.54
N LEU A 109 -2.79 1.74 -11.49
CA LEU A 109 -3.96 2.56 -11.23
C LEU A 109 -3.60 4.04 -11.33
N ASP A 110 -4.53 4.87 -11.80
CA ASP A 110 -4.54 6.29 -11.50
C ASP A 110 -5.13 6.43 -10.10
N TYR A 111 -4.27 6.71 -9.12
CA TYR A 111 -4.67 6.64 -7.72
C TYR A 111 -5.83 7.59 -7.40
N ARG A 112 -5.73 8.83 -7.86
CA ARG A 112 -6.71 9.88 -7.54
C ARG A 112 -8.03 9.62 -8.25
N GLN A 113 -7.98 9.22 -9.51
CA GLN A 113 -9.18 8.84 -10.24
C GLN A 113 -9.85 7.61 -9.60
N HIS A 114 -9.06 6.63 -9.17
CA HIS A 114 -9.57 5.43 -8.50
C HIS A 114 -10.26 5.77 -7.17
N ALA A 115 -9.61 6.56 -6.31
CA ALA A 115 -10.18 6.99 -5.04
C ALA A 115 -11.44 7.85 -5.21
N ALA A 116 -11.45 8.77 -6.19
CA ALA A 116 -12.62 9.59 -6.49
C ALA A 116 -13.82 8.72 -6.93
N LYS A 117 -13.58 7.70 -7.75
CA LYS A 117 -14.61 6.74 -8.17
C LYS A 117 -15.15 5.93 -7.00
N LEU A 118 -14.27 5.47 -6.10
CA LEU A 118 -14.69 4.75 -4.88
C LEU A 118 -15.57 5.61 -3.98
N GLY A 119 -15.23 6.90 -3.80
CA GLY A 119 -16.05 7.82 -3.01
C GLY A 119 -17.49 7.99 -3.52
N GLN A 120 -17.76 7.66 -4.78
CA GLN A 120 -19.09 7.72 -5.39
C GLN A 120 -19.81 6.36 -5.38
N GLN A 121 -19.07 5.26 -5.35
CA GLN A 121 -19.60 3.92 -5.66
C GLN A 121 -19.50 2.91 -4.51
N ALA A 122 -18.73 3.19 -3.46
CA ALA A 122 -18.55 2.28 -2.33
C ALA A 122 -19.90 2.00 -1.63
N LEU A 123 -20.10 0.75 -1.24
CA LEU A 123 -21.36 0.27 -0.66
C LEU A 123 -21.33 0.34 0.86
N PRO A 124 -22.45 0.63 1.54
CA PRO A 124 -22.50 0.59 2.99
C PRO A 124 -22.25 -0.82 3.52
N ILE A 125 -21.61 -0.89 4.69
CA ILE A 125 -21.49 -2.12 5.47
C ILE A 125 -22.80 -2.28 6.27
N GLN A 126 -23.42 -3.45 6.18
CA GLN A 126 -24.64 -3.79 6.89
C GLN A 126 -24.30 -4.49 8.22
N GLU A 127 -23.41 -5.48 8.17
CA GLU A 127 -23.04 -6.31 9.32
C GLU A 127 -21.53 -6.54 9.37
N VAL A 128 -21.05 -6.91 10.56
CA VAL A 128 -19.66 -7.25 10.81
C VAL A 128 -19.61 -8.60 11.51
N SER A 129 -18.85 -9.51 10.93
CA SER A 129 -18.50 -10.79 11.54
C SER A 129 -17.14 -10.64 12.23
N LEU A 130 -17.07 -10.96 13.52
CA LEU A 130 -15.88 -10.81 14.37
C LEU A 130 -15.49 -12.14 14.97
N LYS A 131 -14.18 -12.34 15.10
CA LYS A 131 -13.59 -13.39 15.92
C LYS A 131 -12.66 -12.76 16.95
N PHE A 132 -12.77 -13.18 18.20
CA PHE A 132 -11.96 -12.70 19.32
C PHE A 132 -10.87 -13.70 19.71
N GLU A 133 -9.89 -13.23 20.50
CA GLU A 133 -8.75 -14.04 20.94
C GLU A 133 -9.14 -15.19 21.88
N ASP A 134 -10.24 -15.05 22.61
CA ASP A 134 -10.84 -16.11 23.44
C ASP A 134 -11.57 -17.19 22.62
N GLY A 135 -11.65 -17.01 21.30
CA GLY A 135 -12.32 -17.91 20.37
C GLY A 135 -13.80 -17.58 20.11
N THR A 136 -14.35 -16.57 20.79
CA THR A 136 -15.73 -16.13 20.58
C THR A 136 -15.91 -15.58 19.16
N GLU A 137 -17.01 -15.97 18.51
CA GLU A 137 -17.43 -15.43 17.22
C GLU A 137 -18.79 -14.74 17.37
N THR A 138 -18.92 -13.54 16.81
CA THR A 138 -20.17 -12.79 16.83
C THR A 138 -20.42 -12.10 15.50
N ARG A 139 -21.69 -11.85 15.21
CA ARG A 139 -22.15 -11.07 14.06
C ARG A 139 -23.12 -10.02 14.56
N CYS A 140 -22.87 -8.77 14.22
CA CYS A 140 -23.69 -7.64 14.67
C CYS A 140 -23.84 -6.61 13.55
N SER A 141 -24.77 -5.66 13.70
CA SER A 141 -24.91 -4.58 12.73
C SER A 141 -23.66 -3.70 12.74
N TYR A 142 -23.38 -3.04 11.61
CA TYR A 142 -22.25 -2.10 11.53
C TYR A 142 -22.34 -0.99 12.59
N GLU A 143 -23.55 -0.50 12.86
CA GLU A 143 -23.78 0.52 13.90
C GLU A 143 -23.42 0.01 15.30
N GLN A 144 -23.85 -1.20 15.66
CA GLN A 144 -23.50 -1.84 16.92
C GLN A 144 -21.99 -2.05 17.05
N TYR A 145 -21.34 -2.50 15.96
CA TYR A 145 -19.89 -2.63 15.91
C TYR A 145 -19.20 -1.28 16.14
N ASN A 146 -19.59 -0.24 15.38
CA ASN A 146 -18.95 1.07 15.39
C ASN A 146 -19.02 1.75 16.77
N HIS A 147 -20.13 1.58 17.49
CA HIS A 147 -20.33 2.17 18.82
C HIS A 147 -19.96 1.24 19.99
N GLY A 148 -19.89 -0.08 19.76
CA GLY A 148 -19.81 -1.09 20.82
C GLY A 148 -18.53 -1.94 20.84
N VAL A 149 -17.63 -1.82 19.85
CA VAL A 149 -16.45 -2.70 19.74
C VAL A 149 -15.58 -2.71 21.00
N TYR A 150 -15.44 -1.57 21.70
CA TYR A 150 -14.65 -1.52 22.94
C TYR A 150 -15.26 -2.34 24.09
N GLY A 151 -16.58 -2.39 24.19
CA GLY A 151 -17.26 -3.25 25.17
C GLY A 151 -17.02 -4.73 24.86
N MET A 152 -17.20 -5.12 23.59
CA MET A 152 -16.93 -6.49 23.14
C MET A 152 -15.46 -6.89 23.36
N VAL A 153 -14.52 -5.97 23.13
CA VAL A 153 -13.09 -6.21 23.40
C VAL A 153 -12.78 -6.33 24.88
N ALA A 154 -13.48 -5.59 25.74
CA ALA A 154 -13.33 -5.72 27.19
C ALA A 154 -13.85 -7.08 27.70
N GLU A 155 -14.86 -7.64 27.04
CA GLU A 155 -15.49 -8.92 27.41
C GLU A 155 -14.74 -10.13 26.83
N HIS A 156 -14.36 -10.07 25.56
CA HIS A 156 -13.84 -11.22 24.79
C HIS A 156 -12.36 -11.10 24.40
N GLY A 157 -11.72 -9.99 24.76
CA GLY A 157 -10.35 -9.69 24.37
C GLY A 157 -10.22 -9.14 22.96
N LYS A 158 -9.02 -9.16 22.38
CA LYS A 158 -8.75 -8.53 21.08
C LYS A 158 -9.50 -9.20 19.93
N VAL A 159 -9.95 -8.38 18.97
CA VAL A 159 -10.46 -8.87 17.68
C VAL A 159 -9.28 -9.43 16.86
N VAL A 160 -9.31 -10.72 16.54
CA VAL A 160 -8.30 -11.41 15.72
C VAL A 160 -8.74 -11.60 14.27
N SER A 161 -10.04 -11.57 13.99
CA SER A 161 -10.57 -11.53 12.63
C SER A 161 -11.77 -10.60 12.55
N ARG A 162 -11.86 -9.89 11.42
CA ARG A 162 -12.97 -9.01 11.09
C ARG A 162 -13.31 -9.20 9.62
N HIS A 163 -14.59 -9.41 9.33
CA HIS A 163 -15.11 -9.49 7.98
C HIS A 163 -16.36 -8.61 7.88
N TYR A 164 -16.43 -7.82 6.81
CA TYR A 164 -17.48 -6.84 6.59
C TYR A 164 -18.46 -7.35 5.54
N GLU A 165 -19.74 -7.31 5.88
CA GLU A 165 -20.84 -7.76 5.03
C GLU A 165 -21.54 -6.51 4.43
N PRO A 166 -21.60 -6.36 3.11
CA PRO A 166 -22.32 -5.27 2.46
C PRO A 166 -23.84 -5.44 2.64
N GLU A 167 -24.59 -4.37 2.40
CA GLU A 167 -26.05 -4.45 2.23
C GLU A 167 -26.45 -5.37 1.06
N SER A 168 -25.63 -5.45 0.01
CA SER A 168 -25.84 -6.33 -1.14
C SER A 168 -24.54 -6.90 -1.68
N GLU A 169 -24.35 -8.21 -1.50
CA GLU A 169 -23.22 -8.96 -2.07
C GLU A 169 -23.24 -8.98 -3.61
N ASP A 170 -24.43 -8.99 -4.22
CA ASP A 170 -24.56 -8.93 -5.68
C ASP A 170 -24.13 -7.57 -6.24
N ALA A 171 -24.50 -6.48 -5.56
CA ALA A 171 -24.04 -5.14 -5.94
C ALA A 171 -22.52 -5.02 -5.80
N LEU A 172 -21.94 -5.54 -4.71
CA LEU A 172 -20.49 -5.53 -4.51
C LEU A 172 -19.78 -6.33 -5.60
N ARG A 173 -20.26 -7.54 -5.90
CA ARG A 173 -19.73 -8.38 -6.96
C ARG A 173 -19.78 -7.70 -8.33
N GLY A 174 -20.88 -6.99 -8.62
CA GLY A 174 -21.03 -6.20 -9.84
C GLY A 174 -19.97 -5.10 -9.97
N LEU A 175 -19.73 -4.33 -8.90
CA LEU A 175 -18.71 -3.28 -8.86
C LEU A 175 -17.30 -3.83 -9.05
N LEU A 176 -16.95 -4.89 -8.32
CA LEU A 176 -15.66 -5.56 -8.41
C LEU A 176 -15.41 -6.12 -9.81
N THR A 177 -16.41 -6.79 -10.39
CA THR A 177 -16.34 -7.34 -11.75
C THR A 177 -16.11 -6.24 -12.77
N ALA A 178 -16.86 -5.13 -12.70
CA ALA A 178 -16.69 -4.01 -13.61
C ALA A 178 -15.30 -3.36 -13.47
N ALA A 179 -14.78 -3.22 -12.25
CA ALA A 179 -13.43 -2.70 -12.00
C ALA A 179 -12.35 -3.60 -12.59
N ARG A 180 -12.46 -4.93 -12.36
CA ARG A 180 -11.57 -5.97 -12.91
C ARG A 180 -11.58 -5.98 -14.44
N GLN A 181 -12.76 -6.03 -15.05
CA GLN A 181 -12.88 -5.99 -16.51
C GLN A 181 -12.34 -4.68 -17.12
N GLY A 182 -12.52 -3.56 -16.42
CA GLY A 182 -11.97 -2.27 -16.82
C GLY A 182 -10.45 -2.31 -16.95
N ARG A 183 -9.75 -2.85 -15.93
CA ARG A 183 -8.28 -2.95 -15.94
C ARG A 183 -7.74 -4.04 -16.87
N GLN A 184 -8.52 -5.05 -17.24
CA GLN A 184 -8.10 -6.03 -18.26
C GLN A 184 -7.84 -5.40 -19.64
N LYS A 185 -8.47 -4.25 -19.92
CA LYS A 185 -8.26 -3.46 -21.14
C LYS A 185 -6.96 -2.64 -21.12
N ASN A 186 -6.22 -2.62 -20.01
CA ASN A 186 -4.92 -1.96 -19.93
C ASN A 186 -3.94 -2.56 -20.92
N ARG A 187 -3.01 -1.72 -21.41
CA ARG A 187 -1.99 -2.17 -22.37
C ARG A 187 -1.00 -3.11 -21.68
N ALA A 188 -0.86 -4.32 -22.22
CA ALA A 188 0.15 -5.27 -21.76
C ALA A 188 1.56 -4.70 -21.92
N ALA A 189 2.43 -4.96 -20.94
CA ALA A 189 3.81 -4.53 -20.94
C ALA A 189 4.70 -5.51 -20.18
N THR A 190 6.00 -5.49 -20.45
CA THR A 190 6.98 -6.17 -19.60
C THR A 190 7.20 -5.35 -18.33
N PHE A 191 7.19 -5.99 -17.17
CA PHE A 191 7.46 -5.32 -15.92
C PHE A 191 8.93 -4.86 -15.89
N LYS A 192 9.14 -3.55 -15.96
CA LYS A 192 10.45 -2.90 -15.86
C LYS A 192 10.27 -1.62 -15.06
N ILE A 193 10.91 -1.54 -13.90
CA ILE A 193 10.80 -0.32 -13.09
C ILE A 193 11.81 0.70 -13.61
N LYS A 194 11.29 1.83 -14.09
CA LYS A 194 12.06 3.02 -14.42
C LYS A 194 11.40 4.20 -13.72
N ILE A 195 12.02 4.72 -12.66
CA ILE A 195 11.55 5.94 -12.00
C ILE A 195 12.72 6.94 -11.98
N SER A 196 12.46 8.15 -12.48
CA SER A 196 13.34 9.29 -12.29
C SER A 196 13.15 9.82 -10.86
N ARG A 197 14.03 9.42 -9.94
CA ARG A 197 14.03 10.00 -8.58
C ARG A 197 14.37 11.49 -8.68
N LYS A 198 13.47 12.37 -8.24
CA LYS A 198 13.88 13.72 -7.84
C LYS A 198 14.58 13.62 -6.48
N PRO A 199 15.76 14.24 -6.28
CA PRO A 199 16.49 14.15 -5.03
C PRO A 199 15.65 14.71 -3.88
N SER A 200 15.69 14.04 -2.71
CA SER A 200 14.96 14.50 -1.52
C SER A 200 15.45 15.89 -1.09
N ILE A 201 14.61 16.66 -0.39
CA ILE A 201 15.01 18.00 0.10
C ILE A 201 16.28 17.91 0.95
N ARG A 202 16.46 16.85 1.76
CA ARG A 202 17.71 16.64 2.51
C ARG A 202 18.91 16.44 1.61
N LYS A 203 18.76 15.69 0.52
CA LYS A 203 19.83 15.46 -0.45
C LYS A 203 20.13 16.73 -1.25
N GLN A 204 19.09 17.48 -1.65
CA GLN A 204 19.23 18.80 -2.26
C GLN A 204 19.92 19.80 -1.32
N LEU A 205 19.58 19.79 -0.02
CA LEU A 205 20.20 20.66 0.98
C LEU A 205 21.65 20.26 1.26
N ALA A 206 21.96 18.95 1.25
CA ALA A 206 23.33 18.44 1.39
C ALA A 206 24.17 18.76 0.15
N GLU A 207 23.62 18.60 -1.06
CA GLU A 207 24.26 18.96 -2.33
C GLU A 207 24.48 20.47 -2.42
N ALA A 208 23.48 21.29 -2.05
CA ALA A 208 23.62 22.74 -1.96
C ALA A 208 24.67 23.18 -0.93
N LYS A 209 24.74 22.52 0.24
CA LYS A 209 25.81 22.75 1.23
C LYS A 209 27.18 22.33 0.72
N SER A 210 27.29 21.24 -0.05
CA SER A 210 28.55 20.79 -0.65
C SER A 210 29.03 21.71 -1.78
N ALA A 211 28.10 22.27 -2.56
CA ALA A 211 28.38 23.23 -3.62
C ALA A 211 28.76 24.61 -3.07
N ALA A 212 28.29 24.96 -1.86
CA ALA A 212 28.61 26.20 -1.17
C ALA A 212 29.84 26.11 -0.24
N ALA A 213 30.54 24.97 -0.18
CA ALA A 213 31.73 24.83 0.66
C ALA A 213 32.90 25.67 0.09
N PRO A 214 33.48 26.60 0.86
CA PRO A 214 34.58 27.45 0.37
C PRO A 214 35.82 26.60 0.09
N LYS A 215 36.42 26.78 -1.09
CA LYS A 215 37.74 26.21 -1.42
C LYS A 215 38.74 26.66 -0.35
N LYS A 216 39.38 25.71 0.34
CA LYS A 216 40.45 25.98 1.31
C LYS A 216 41.47 26.96 0.69
N ALA A 217 41.63 28.13 1.30
CA ALA A 217 42.68 29.08 0.96
C ALA A 217 44.06 28.48 1.32
N PRO A 218 45.13 28.78 0.56
CA PRO A 218 46.46 28.25 0.84
C PRO A 218 47.00 28.80 2.16
N ALA A 219 47.63 27.93 2.94
CA ALA A 219 48.25 28.28 4.22
C ALA A 219 49.37 29.32 4.01
N LYS A 220 49.27 30.47 4.70
CA LYS A 220 50.37 31.45 4.78
C LYS A 220 51.42 30.96 5.76
N THR A 221 52.61 30.63 5.27
CA THR A 221 53.83 30.41 6.07
C THR A 221 54.26 31.76 6.66
N LYS A 222 54.44 31.83 7.99
CA LYS A 222 54.93 33.03 8.67
C LYS A 222 56.37 32.73 9.12
N ASN A 223 57.35 33.27 8.42
CA ASN A 223 58.74 33.30 8.88
C ASN A 223 58.85 34.37 9.96
N GLN A 224 59.50 34.04 11.07
CA GLN A 224 59.82 34.97 12.14
C GLN A 224 61.32 34.86 12.42
N GLU A 225 62.10 35.77 11.84
CA GLU A 225 63.50 36.03 12.22
C GLU A 225 63.51 36.89 13.49
N LEU A 226 64.29 36.45 14.48
CA LEU A 226 64.62 37.14 15.71
C LEU A 226 66.05 37.65 15.55
N GLU A 227 66.25 38.98 15.50
CA GLU A 227 67.53 39.60 15.82
C GLU A 227 67.44 40.31 17.16
N VAL A 228 68.48 40.11 17.96
CA VAL A 228 68.62 40.48 19.37
C VAL A 228 69.34 41.83 19.47
N GLY A 229 68.84 42.71 20.33
CA GLY A 229 69.52 43.91 20.82
C GLY A 229 68.97 44.29 22.18
#